data_AF-A0A7K0PIL3-F1
#
_entry.id   AF-A0A7K0PIL3-F1
#
_cell.length_a   1.000
_cell.length_b   1.000
_cell.length_c   1.000
_cell.angle_alpha   90.00
_cell.angle_beta   90.00
_cell.angle_gamma   90.00
#
_symmetry.space_group_name_H-M   'P 1'
#
loop_
_entity.id
_entity.type
_entity.pdbx_description
1 polymer ?
#
loop_
_entity_poly.entity_id
_entity_poly.type
_entity_poly.pdbx_seq_one_letter_code
_entity_poly.pdbx_strand_id
1 'polypeptide(L)'
;MPVPSDPSPAETRLAALLVELGLPAGGRATLRGRDPVLACRYPVGEAATAIHAALGLASAALAEDRGLPPQEVAVDVRHAAASLRGFLDQVVDGETLDPDPTGRLPAVGLFEARDGWVQTYGAFPPLLGRTLDVLGCDADRRSIARAVAARHADELVDALLAAGAPGATVLRADAWEAHPQGRALRALPVVLVER
;
A
#
# COMPACT_ATOMS: atom_id res chain seq x y z
N MET A 1 33.38 -21.32 -15.48
CA MET A 1 32.29 -20.35 -15.74
C MET A 1 31.35 -20.37 -14.56
N PRO A 2 30.93 -19.22 -13.99
CA PRO A 2 29.89 -19.24 -12.98
C PRO A 2 28.60 -19.75 -13.63
N VAL A 3 27.96 -20.71 -12.97
CA VAL A 3 26.62 -21.20 -13.34
C VAL A 3 25.66 -20.02 -13.18
N PRO A 4 24.75 -19.74 -14.15
CA PRO A 4 23.72 -18.73 -13.94
C PRO A 4 22.93 -19.10 -12.69
N SER A 5 22.94 -18.22 -11.69
CA SER A 5 22.10 -18.39 -10.52
C SER A 5 20.63 -18.25 -10.94
N ASP A 6 19.74 -19.02 -10.32
CA ASP A 6 18.30 -18.84 -10.50
C ASP A 6 17.91 -17.39 -10.22
N PRO A 7 16.93 -16.83 -10.96
CA PRO A 7 16.48 -15.47 -10.74
C PRO A 7 15.90 -15.33 -9.34
N SER A 8 16.28 -14.25 -8.66
CA SER A 8 15.69 -13.84 -7.39
C SER A 8 14.17 -13.63 -7.53
N PRO A 9 13.42 -13.66 -6.41
CA PRO A 9 12.00 -13.31 -6.41
C PRO A 9 11.72 -11.92 -7.01
N ALA A 10 12.59 -10.94 -6.72
CA ALA A 10 12.50 -9.60 -7.30
C ALA A 10 12.68 -9.61 -8.83
N GLU A 11 13.65 -10.35 -9.37
CA GLU A 11 13.85 -10.49 -10.83
C GLU A 11 12.68 -11.19 -11.50
N THR A 12 12.15 -12.25 -10.88
CA THR A 12 10.97 -12.97 -11.37
C THR A 12 9.74 -12.04 -11.43
N ARG A 13 9.50 -11.24 -10.38
CA ARG A 13 8.40 -10.27 -10.34
C ARG A 13 8.59 -9.16 -11.37
N LEU A 14 9.81 -8.63 -11.53
CA LEU A 14 10.11 -7.62 -12.54
C LEU A 14 9.79 -8.14 -13.94
N ALA A 15 10.27 -9.35 -14.28
CA ALA A 15 10.00 -9.95 -15.58
C ALA A 15 8.49 -10.12 -15.84
N ALA A 16 7.74 -10.62 -14.87
CA ALA A 16 6.28 -10.75 -14.97
C ALA A 16 5.60 -9.39 -15.17
N LEU A 17 5.99 -8.36 -14.41
CA LEU A 17 5.44 -7.02 -14.50
C LEU A 17 5.71 -6.36 -15.85
N LEU A 18 6.94 -6.50 -16.38
CA LEU A 18 7.28 -5.95 -17.70
C LEU A 18 6.43 -6.58 -18.81
N VAL A 19 6.23 -7.91 -18.77
CA VAL A 19 5.39 -8.63 -19.73
C VAL A 19 3.93 -8.17 -19.62
N GLU A 20 3.40 -8.10 -18.41
CA GLU A 20 2.01 -7.72 -18.16
C GLU A 20 1.71 -6.28 -18.63
N LEU A 21 2.66 -5.37 -18.42
CA LEU A 21 2.52 -3.97 -18.82
C LEU A 21 2.91 -3.69 -20.28
N GLY A 22 3.39 -4.69 -21.02
CA GLY A 22 3.90 -4.51 -22.39
C GLY A 22 5.12 -3.57 -22.45
N LEU A 23 5.91 -3.51 -21.38
CA LEU A 23 7.09 -2.66 -21.30
C LEU A 23 8.31 -3.34 -21.92
N PRO A 24 9.23 -2.57 -22.53
CA PRO A 24 10.40 -3.13 -23.21
C PRO A 24 11.32 -3.87 -22.23
N ALA A 25 11.58 -5.15 -22.52
CA ALA A 25 12.48 -6.01 -21.75
C ALA A 25 13.97 -5.88 -22.18
N GLY A 26 14.28 -4.95 -23.10
CA GLY A 26 15.62 -4.80 -23.68
C GLY A 26 16.65 -4.16 -22.75
N GLY A 27 16.22 -3.38 -21.76
CA GLY A 27 17.12 -2.77 -20.77
C GLY A 27 17.51 -3.75 -19.66
N ARG A 28 18.74 -3.64 -19.15
CA ARG A 28 19.22 -4.46 -18.02
C ARG A 28 19.03 -3.70 -16.71
N ALA A 29 18.30 -4.30 -15.78
CA ALA A 29 18.21 -3.82 -14.41
C ALA A 29 19.10 -4.68 -13.49
N THR A 30 19.91 -4.03 -12.66
CA THR A 30 20.68 -4.69 -11.58
C THR A 30 19.96 -4.49 -10.26
N LEU A 31 19.44 -5.57 -9.67
CA LEU A 31 18.75 -5.53 -8.39
C LEU A 31 19.71 -5.96 -7.27
N ARG A 32 19.77 -5.23 -6.16
CA ARG A 32 20.70 -5.50 -5.05
C ARG A 32 19.98 -5.58 -3.72
N GLY A 33 20.30 -6.59 -2.92
CA GLY A 33 19.70 -6.80 -1.60
C GLY A 33 18.47 -7.72 -1.65
N ARG A 34 17.83 -7.89 -0.50
CA ARG A 34 16.64 -8.75 -0.32
C ARG A 34 15.87 -8.31 0.91
N ASP A 35 14.60 -8.69 0.99
CA ASP A 35 13.81 -8.58 2.20
C ASP A 35 14.22 -9.60 3.28
N PRO A 36 13.84 -9.37 4.55
CA PRO A 36 13.09 -8.21 5.04
C PRO A 36 13.99 -6.98 5.27
N VAL A 37 13.58 -5.83 4.75
CA VAL A 37 14.12 -4.51 5.17
C VAL A 37 13.23 -3.87 6.23
N LEU A 38 11.92 -4.01 6.10
CA LEU A 38 10.92 -3.52 7.06
C LEU A 38 10.37 -4.70 7.86
N ALA A 39 9.85 -4.42 9.07
CA ALA A 39 9.15 -5.41 9.91
C ALA A 39 7.76 -5.73 9.34
N CYS A 40 7.72 -6.29 8.13
CA CYS A 40 6.54 -6.67 7.39
C CYS A 40 6.64 -8.15 7.00
N ARG A 41 5.54 -8.90 7.13
CA ARG A 41 5.49 -10.31 6.72
C ARG A 41 5.56 -10.50 5.20
N TYR A 42 5.28 -9.45 4.44
CA TYR A 42 5.30 -9.46 2.99
C TYR A 42 6.62 -8.87 2.46
N PRO A 43 7.15 -9.37 1.33
CA PRO A 43 8.38 -8.89 0.72
C PRO A 43 8.13 -7.55 -0.01
N VAL A 44 7.79 -6.52 0.77
CA VAL A 44 7.42 -5.19 0.25
C VAL A 44 8.60 -4.44 -0.35
N GLY A 45 9.82 -4.69 0.14
CA GLY A 45 11.04 -4.12 -0.43
C GLY A 45 11.30 -4.68 -1.82
N GLU A 46 11.25 -6.01 -1.99
CA GLU A 46 11.41 -6.65 -3.31
C GLU A 46 10.27 -6.28 -4.27
N ALA A 47 9.03 -6.15 -3.78
CA ALA A 47 7.91 -5.67 -4.58
C ALA A 47 8.14 -4.23 -5.08
N ALA A 48 8.57 -3.32 -4.19
CA ALA A 48 8.93 -1.97 -4.57
C ALA A 48 10.12 -1.94 -5.54
N THR A 49 11.12 -2.82 -5.36
CA THR A 49 12.25 -2.94 -6.27
C THR A 49 11.82 -3.32 -7.68
N ALA A 50 10.90 -4.27 -7.84
CA ALA A 50 10.37 -4.65 -9.16
C ALA A 50 9.65 -3.45 -9.84
N ILE A 51 8.85 -2.70 -9.08
CA ILE A 51 8.14 -1.51 -9.60
C ILE A 51 9.14 -0.42 -10.02
N HIS A 52 10.10 -0.09 -9.16
CA HIS A 52 11.11 0.94 -9.45
C HIS A 52 12.01 0.56 -10.63
N ALA A 53 12.38 -0.72 -10.74
CA ALA A 53 13.14 -1.21 -11.88
C ALA A 53 12.34 -1.13 -13.18
N ALA A 54 11.05 -1.50 -13.17
CA ALA A 54 10.18 -1.37 -14.33
C ALA A 54 10.02 0.09 -14.77
N LEU A 55 9.81 1.00 -13.82
CA LEU A 55 9.77 2.45 -14.09
C LEU A 55 11.08 2.98 -14.68
N GLY A 56 12.22 2.56 -14.12
CA GLY A 56 13.54 2.93 -14.62
C GLY A 56 13.79 2.43 -16.04
N LEU A 57 13.41 1.19 -16.35
CA LEU A 57 13.55 0.60 -17.68
C LEU A 57 12.65 1.28 -18.71
N ALA A 58 11.39 1.56 -18.34
CA ALA A 58 10.47 2.31 -19.20
C ALA A 58 10.97 3.74 -19.47
N SER A 59 11.54 4.39 -18.45
CA SER A 59 12.12 5.73 -18.57
C SER A 59 13.37 5.73 -19.46
N ALA A 60 14.24 4.73 -19.32
CA ALA A 60 15.42 4.56 -20.16
C ALA A 60 15.03 4.32 -21.64
N ALA A 61 14.06 3.43 -21.89
CA ALA A 61 13.56 3.20 -23.24
C ALA A 61 12.97 4.48 -23.88
N LEU A 62 12.19 5.25 -23.11
CA LEU A 62 11.65 6.52 -23.59
C LEU A 62 12.74 7.57 -23.86
N ALA A 63 13.82 7.56 -23.07
CA ALA A 63 14.98 8.42 -23.28
C ALA A 63 15.72 8.04 -24.57
N GLU A 64 15.91 6.74 -24.80
CA GLU A 64 16.50 6.20 -26.04
C GLU A 64 15.66 6.55 -27.27
N ASP A 65 14.33 6.42 -27.20
CA ASP A 65 13.40 6.83 -28.27
C ASP A 65 13.52 8.34 -28.60
N ARG A 66 13.97 9.15 -27.64
CA ARG A 66 14.24 10.59 -27.81
C ARG A 66 15.68 10.90 -28.27
N GLY A 67 16.47 9.88 -28.55
CA GLY A 67 17.85 10.01 -29.04
C GLY A 67 18.91 10.15 -27.94
N LEU A 68 18.57 9.87 -26.68
CA LEU A 68 19.57 9.78 -25.62
C LEU A 68 20.32 8.44 -25.67
N PRO A 69 21.57 8.37 -25.18
CA PRO A 69 22.29 7.10 -25.09
C PRO A 69 21.58 6.10 -24.16
N PRO A 70 21.78 4.78 -24.37
CA PRO A 70 21.26 3.75 -23.47
C PRO A 70 21.69 3.95 -22.02
N GLN A 71 20.80 3.66 -21.08
CA GLN A 71 21.03 3.83 -19.65
C GLN A 71 20.88 2.52 -18.90
N GLU A 72 21.80 2.26 -17.95
CA GLU A 72 21.69 1.13 -17.03
C GLU A 72 20.82 1.49 -15.82
N VAL A 73 19.96 0.56 -15.42
CA VAL A 73 19.09 0.72 -14.24
C VAL A 73 19.65 -0.11 -13.09
N ALA A 74 19.80 0.49 -11.91
CA ALA A 74 20.20 -0.22 -10.71
C ALA A 74 19.31 0.17 -9.53
N VAL A 75 18.83 -0.82 -8.76
CA VAL A 75 17.93 -0.60 -7.63
C VAL A 75 18.41 -1.41 -6.43
N ASP A 76 18.62 -0.74 -5.29
CA ASP A 76 18.86 -1.40 -3.99
C ASP A 76 17.52 -1.57 -3.25
N VAL A 77 17.26 -2.77 -2.76
CA VAL A 77 16.04 -3.14 -2.03
C VAL A 77 15.83 -2.25 -0.79
N ARG A 78 16.90 -1.79 -0.13
CA ARG A 78 16.80 -0.87 1.01
C ARG A 78 16.32 0.51 0.60
N HIS A 79 16.78 1.03 -0.53
CA HIS A 79 16.30 2.31 -1.07
C HIS A 79 14.84 2.21 -1.53
N ALA A 80 14.49 1.11 -2.23
CA ALA A 80 13.12 0.85 -2.63
C ALA A 80 12.18 0.73 -1.42
N ALA A 81 12.56 -0.02 -0.38
CA ALA A 81 11.79 -0.11 0.85
C ALA A 81 11.67 1.24 1.58
N ALA A 82 12.74 2.05 1.62
CA ALA A 82 12.69 3.39 2.21
C ALA A 82 11.70 4.31 1.48
N SER A 83 11.58 4.18 0.14
CA SER A 83 10.62 4.98 -0.64
C SER A 83 9.15 4.78 -0.21
N LEU A 84 8.80 3.62 0.36
CA LEU A 84 7.44 3.31 0.83
C LEU A 84 7.04 4.08 2.10
N ARG A 85 8.01 4.63 2.82
CA ARG A 85 7.81 5.34 4.09
C ARG A 85 8.31 6.78 4.06
N GLY A 86 8.63 7.31 2.87
CA GLY A 86 9.23 8.64 2.73
C GLY A 86 8.41 9.79 3.34
N PHE A 87 7.09 9.60 3.54
CA PHE A 87 6.27 10.57 4.24
C PHE A 87 6.62 10.74 5.73
N LEU A 88 7.19 9.71 6.37
CA LEU A 88 7.65 9.77 7.76
C LEU A 88 8.97 10.53 7.90
N ASP A 89 9.74 10.61 6.81
CA ASP A 89 11.06 11.25 6.79
C ASP A 89 10.96 12.73 6.32
N GLN A 90 9.73 13.28 6.21
CA GLN A 90 9.51 14.67 5.83
C GLN A 90 9.86 15.64 6.97
N VAL A 91 10.49 16.75 6.59
CA VAL A 91 10.76 17.91 7.46
C VAL A 91 10.09 19.14 6.86
N VAL A 92 9.20 19.77 7.61
CA VAL A 92 8.48 20.99 7.21
C VAL A 92 8.78 22.06 8.25
N ASP A 93 9.36 23.18 7.81
CA ASP A 93 9.77 24.29 8.69
C ASP A 93 10.69 23.87 9.86
N GLY A 94 11.51 22.84 9.64
CA GLY A 94 12.42 22.28 10.64
C GLY A 94 11.79 21.24 11.58
N GLU A 95 10.48 21.02 11.47
CA GLU A 95 9.73 20.04 12.26
C GLU A 95 9.54 18.74 11.49
N THR A 96 9.71 17.61 12.18
CA THR A 96 9.42 16.28 11.63
C THR A 96 7.96 15.90 11.85
N LEU A 97 7.42 15.04 10.99
CA LEU A 97 6.10 14.47 11.21
C LEU A 97 6.13 13.47 12.37
N ASP A 98 5.22 13.62 13.34
CA ASP A 98 5.00 12.59 14.37
C ASP A 98 4.57 11.27 13.70
N PRO A 99 5.36 10.18 13.85
CA PRO A 99 5.03 8.89 13.25
C PRO A 99 3.79 8.23 13.85
N ASP A 100 3.34 8.67 15.04
CA ASP A 100 2.09 8.24 15.65
C ASP A 100 1.03 9.36 15.59
N PRO A 101 0.18 9.40 14.55
CA PRO A 101 -0.82 10.43 14.46
C PRO A 101 -2.00 10.21 15.43
N THR A 102 -2.07 9.10 16.19
CA THR A 102 -3.28 8.70 16.92
C THR A 102 -3.69 9.68 18.01
N GLY A 103 -2.74 10.41 18.61
CA GLY A 103 -3.03 11.47 19.57
C GLY A 103 -3.71 12.70 18.93
N ARG A 104 -3.45 12.96 17.64
CA ARG A 104 -4.02 14.08 16.88
C ARG A 104 -5.24 13.66 16.06
N LEU A 105 -5.30 12.40 15.66
CA LEU A 105 -6.32 11.81 14.78
C LEU A 105 -6.97 10.60 15.49
N PRO A 106 -7.79 10.82 16.52
CA PRO A 106 -8.29 9.75 17.39
C PRO A 106 -9.16 8.73 16.65
N ALA A 107 -9.83 9.14 15.59
CA ALA A 107 -10.67 8.29 14.73
C ALA A 107 -9.94 7.66 13.54
N VAL A 108 -8.61 7.78 13.46
CA VAL A 108 -7.80 7.07 12.46
C VAL A 108 -7.17 5.85 13.12
N GLY A 109 -7.54 4.67 12.66
CA GLY A 109 -6.90 3.43 13.11
C GLY A 109 -7.77 2.20 13.03
N LEU A 110 -7.25 1.12 13.61
CA LEU A 110 -7.93 -0.15 13.76
C LEU A 110 -8.53 -0.25 15.16
N PHE A 111 -9.79 -0.64 15.23
CA PHE A 111 -10.55 -0.81 16.46
C PHE A 111 -11.20 -2.19 16.48
N GLU A 112 -11.15 -2.85 17.63
CA GLU A 112 -11.80 -4.13 17.84
C GLU A 112 -13.31 -3.93 17.93
N ALA A 113 -14.05 -4.59 17.04
CA ALA A 113 -15.50 -4.67 17.04
C ALA A 113 -15.94 -5.98 17.72
N ARG A 114 -17.24 -6.24 17.81
CA ARG A 114 -17.78 -7.40 18.51
C ARG A 114 -17.29 -8.75 17.96
N ASP A 115 -17.05 -8.83 16.66
CA ASP A 115 -16.76 -10.06 15.91
C ASP A 115 -15.58 -9.93 14.94
N GLY A 116 -14.78 -8.86 15.07
CA GLY A 116 -13.68 -8.60 14.16
C GLY A 116 -13.00 -7.26 14.44
N TRP A 117 -12.38 -6.70 13.40
CA TRP A 117 -11.73 -5.40 13.47
C TRP A 117 -12.27 -4.48 12.40
N VAL A 118 -12.44 -3.21 12.74
CA VAL A 118 -12.86 -2.16 11.80
C VAL A 118 -11.75 -1.12 11.71
N GLN A 119 -11.36 -0.79 10.49
CA GLN A 119 -10.60 0.40 10.21
C GLN A 119 -11.55 1.59 10.08
N THR A 120 -11.36 2.61 10.92
CA THR A 120 -12.06 3.88 10.80
C THR A 120 -11.12 4.97 10.28
N TYR A 121 -11.71 6.00 9.68
CA TYR A 121 -10.97 7.16 9.20
C TYR A 121 -11.71 8.46 9.55
N GLY A 122 -10.96 9.43 10.05
CA GLY A 122 -11.47 10.74 10.43
C GLY A 122 -10.38 11.80 10.46
N ALA A 123 -9.44 11.74 9.51
CA ALA A 123 -8.31 12.67 9.48
C ALA A 123 -8.70 14.13 9.16
N PHE A 124 -9.86 14.32 8.54
CA PHE A 124 -10.39 15.63 8.15
C PHE A 124 -11.65 15.97 8.96
N PRO A 125 -11.85 17.23 9.39
CA PRO A 125 -12.96 17.58 10.29
C PRO A 125 -14.35 17.11 9.84
N PRO A 126 -14.75 17.22 8.55
CA PRO A 126 -16.04 16.70 8.11
C PRO A 126 -16.16 15.17 8.20
N LEU A 127 -15.05 14.44 7.96
CA LEU A 127 -15.04 12.98 8.08
C LEU A 127 -15.05 12.56 9.56
N LEU A 128 -14.31 13.27 10.41
CA LEU A 128 -14.35 13.06 11.86
C LEU A 128 -15.77 13.22 12.38
N GLY A 129 -16.45 14.32 12.04
CA GLY A 129 -17.83 14.58 12.46
C GLY A 129 -18.77 13.42 12.10
N ARG A 130 -18.78 12.99 10.83
CA ARG A 130 -19.63 11.87 10.38
C ARG A 130 -19.31 10.56 11.11
N THR A 131 -18.03 10.25 11.29
CA THR A 131 -17.60 9.04 12.02
C THR A 131 -18.09 9.09 13.48
N LEU A 132 -17.99 10.24 14.15
CA LEU A 132 -18.47 10.41 15.52
C LEU A 132 -19.99 10.39 15.62
N ASP A 133 -20.71 10.96 14.65
CA ASP A 133 -22.17 10.92 14.60
C ASP A 133 -22.69 9.49 14.47
N VAL A 134 -22.06 8.66 13.63
CA VAL A 134 -22.40 7.23 13.48
C VAL A 134 -22.09 6.44 14.75
N LEU A 135 -20.97 6.75 15.41
CA LEU A 135 -20.55 6.06 16.65
C LEU A 135 -21.30 6.56 17.89
N GLY A 136 -21.88 7.76 17.85
CA GLY A 136 -22.52 8.41 18.98
C GLY A 136 -21.55 8.65 20.16
N CYS A 137 -20.30 9.00 19.87
CA CYS A 137 -19.24 9.11 20.89
C CYS A 137 -18.41 10.39 20.76
N ASP A 138 -17.61 10.65 21.80
CA ASP A 138 -16.66 11.78 21.81
C ASP A 138 -15.49 11.56 20.83
N ALA A 139 -14.85 12.66 20.45
CA ALA A 139 -13.60 12.70 19.69
C ALA A 139 -12.37 12.24 20.50
N ASP A 140 -12.49 11.08 21.17
CA ASP A 140 -11.47 10.46 22.00
C ASP A 140 -11.31 8.99 21.60
N ARG A 141 -10.05 8.53 21.52
CA ARG A 141 -9.72 7.20 21.02
C ARG A 141 -10.33 6.08 21.88
N ARG A 142 -10.43 6.27 23.20
CA ARG A 142 -11.05 5.27 24.09
C ARG A 142 -12.57 5.29 23.98
N SER A 143 -13.18 6.46 23.79
CA SER A 143 -14.61 6.60 23.51
C SER A 143 -14.99 5.88 22.21
N ILE A 144 -14.23 6.12 21.15
CA ILE A 144 -14.36 5.46 19.83
C ILE A 144 -14.19 3.95 19.99
N ALA A 145 -13.13 3.48 20.65
CA ALA A 145 -12.90 2.04 20.84
C ALA A 145 -14.07 1.34 21.55
N ARG A 146 -14.66 1.96 22.58
CA ARG A 146 -15.84 1.42 23.27
C ARG A 146 -17.07 1.38 22.36
N ALA A 147 -17.30 2.42 21.57
CA ALA A 147 -18.42 2.48 20.64
C ALA A 147 -18.29 1.41 19.54
N VAL A 148 -17.09 1.21 18.99
CA VAL A 148 -16.81 0.17 17.99
C VAL A 148 -16.99 -1.23 18.59
N ALA A 149 -16.46 -1.49 19.78
CA ALA A 149 -16.53 -2.80 20.43
C ALA A 149 -17.98 -3.27 20.72
N ALA A 150 -18.94 -2.33 20.77
CA ALA A 150 -20.35 -2.63 21.00
C ALA A 150 -21.11 -3.08 19.73
N ARG A 151 -20.50 -3.00 18.54
CA ARG A 151 -21.17 -3.24 17.26
C ARG A 151 -20.52 -4.37 16.46
N HIS A 152 -21.29 -4.97 15.55
CA HIS A 152 -20.75 -5.92 14.59
C HIS A 152 -19.95 -5.18 13.51
N ALA A 153 -18.85 -5.77 13.05
CA ALA A 153 -17.91 -5.08 12.16
C ALA A 153 -18.58 -4.61 10.85
N ASP A 154 -19.25 -5.52 10.14
CA ASP A 154 -19.88 -5.21 8.85
C ASP A 154 -21.07 -4.25 9.00
N GLU A 155 -21.89 -4.44 10.04
CA GLU A 155 -22.99 -3.54 10.39
C GLU A 155 -22.51 -2.10 10.64
N LEU A 156 -21.36 -1.94 11.32
CA LEU A 156 -20.74 -0.66 11.55
C LEU A 156 -20.19 -0.04 10.26
N VAL A 157 -19.51 -0.82 9.43
CA VAL A 157 -18.98 -0.35 8.15
C VAL A 157 -20.11 0.11 7.23
N ASP A 158 -21.20 -0.64 7.13
CA ASP A 158 -22.38 -0.24 6.35
C ASP A 158 -22.96 1.09 6.85
N ALA A 159 -23.06 1.28 8.16
CA ALA A 159 -23.55 2.53 8.75
C ALA A 159 -22.60 3.72 8.46
N LEU A 160 -21.28 3.51 8.53
CA LEU A 160 -20.28 4.53 8.20
C LEU A 160 -20.41 4.93 6.73
N LEU A 161 -20.44 3.95 5.83
CA LEU A 161 -20.54 4.19 4.38
C LEU A 161 -21.86 4.90 4.02
N ALA A 162 -22.98 4.50 4.63
CA ALA A 162 -24.27 5.16 4.44
C ALA A 162 -24.27 6.64 4.88
N ALA A 163 -23.45 6.98 5.89
CA ALA A 163 -23.26 8.36 6.35
C ALA A 163 -22.19 9.13 5.56
N GLY A 164 -21.56 8.52 4.54
CA GLY A 164 -20.46 9.13 3.79
C GLY A 164 -19.17 9.26 4.62
N ALA A 165 -18.99 8.40 5.61
CA ALA A 165 -17.76 8.24 6.38
C ALA A 165 -16.98 7.01 5.88
N PRO A 166 -15.64 7.06 5.77
CA PRO A 166 -14.86 5.89 5.38
C PRO A 166 -14.74 4.89 6.53
N GLY A 167 -14.98 3.61 6.22
CA GLY A 167 -14.76 2.49 7.12
C GLY A 167 -14.52 1.21 6.33
N ALA A 168 -13.82 0.24 6.93
CA ALA A 168 -13.61 -1.07 6.32
C ALA A 168 -13.46 -2.16 7.39
N THR A 169 -14.02 -3.35 7.12
CA THR A 169 -13.80 -4.54 7.94
C THR A 169 -12.44 -5.13 7.60
N VAL A 170 -11.66 -5.52 8.61
CA VAL A 170 -10.38 -6.21 8.43
C VAL A 170 -10.64 -7.69 8.20
N LEU A 171 -10.31 -8.17 7.00
CA LEU A 171 -10.49 -9.56 6.60
C LEU A 171 -9.20 -10.35 6.70
N ARG A 172 -9.33 -11.65 6.99
CA ARG A 172 -8.26 -12.62 6.78
C ARG A 172 -8.03 -12.83 5.28
N ALA A 173 -6.85 -13.34 4.90
CA ALA A 173 -6.49 -13.53 3.50
C ALA A 173 -7.44 -14.49 2.76
N ASP A 174 -7.79 -15.62 3.37
CA ASP A 174 -8.77 -16.59 2.86
C ASP A 174 -10.17 -15.98 2.70
N ALA A 175 -10.61 -15.20 3.70
CA ALA A 175 -11.87 -14.46 3.64
C ALA A 175 -11.88 -13.40 2.54
N TRP A 176 -10.76 -12.68 2.34
CA TRP A 176 -10.59 -11.72 1.25
C TRP A 176 -10.65 -12.39 -0.12
N GLU A 177 -9.97 -13.52 -0.30
CA GLU A 177 -10.01 -14.29 -1.56
C GLU A 177 -11.42 -14.76 -1.91
N ALA A 178 -12.23 -15.12 -0.91
CA ALA A 178 -13.63 -15.50 -1.09
C ALA A 178 -14.58 -14.30 -1.27
N HIS A 179 -14.19 -13.11 -0.81
CA HIS A 179 -15.01 -11.89 -0.85
C HIS A 179 -15.37 -11.51 -2.31
N PRO A 180 -16.59 -10.99 -2.60
CA PRO A 180 -16.97 -10.59 -3.96
C PRO A 180 -15.96 -9.67 -4.65
N GLN A 181 -15.45 -8.66 -3.94
CA GLN A 181 -14.43 -7.76 -4.48
C GLN A 181 -13.07 -8.44 -4.69
N GLY A 182 -12.66 -9.35 -3.80
CA GLY A 182 -11.41 -10.10 -3.97
C GLY A 182 -11.46 -11.02 -5.19
N ARG A 183 -12.59 -11.69 -5.42
CA ARG A 183 -12.83 -12.49 -6.63
C ARG A 183 -12.84 -11.64 -7.91
N ALA A 184 -13.47 -10.47 -7.86
CA ALA A 184 -13.49 -9.55 -9.01
C ALA A 184 -12.08 -9.07 -9.37
N LEU A 185 -11.30 -8.63 -8.38
CA LEU A 185 -9.93 -8.14 -8.58
C LEU A 185 -8.97 -9.23 -9.07
N ARG A 186 -9.16 -10.49 -8.67
CA ARG A 186 -8.33 -11.61 -9.11
C ARG A 186 -8.41 -11.88 -10.62
N ALA A 187 -9.51 -11.46 -11.26
CA ALA A 187 -9.70 -11.60 -12.71
C ALA A 187 -9.13 -10.41 -13.51
N LEU A 188 -8.63 -9.37 -12.84
CA LEU A 188 -8.09 -8.17 -13.47
C LEU A 188 -6.55 -8.19 -13.50
N PRO A 189 -5.92 -7.55 -14.50
CA PRO A 189 -4.49 -7.30 -14.48
C PRO A 189 -4.12 -6.33 -13.35
N VAL A 190 -2.85 -6.34 -12.95
CA VAL A 190 -2.25 -5.43 -11.95
C VAL A 190 -2.45 -3.97 -12.34
N VAL A 191 -2.41 -3.65 -13.64
CA VAL A 191 -2.75 -2.34 -14.19
C VAL A 191 -3.65 -2.52 -15.40
N LEU A 192 -4.79 -1.83 -15.40
CA LEU A 192 -5.68 -1.71 -16.55
C LEU A 192 -5.65 -0.25 -17.03
N VAL A 193 -5.37 -0.04 -18.32
CA VAL A 193 -5.41 1.28 -18.96
C VAL A 193 -6.52 1.28 -19.99
N GLU A 194 -7.57 2.06 -19.74
CA GLU A 194 -8.66 2.31 -20.69
C GLU A 194 -8.44 3.67 -21.37
N ARG A 195 -8.79 3.75 -22.67
CA ARG A 195 -8.62 4.94 -23.50
C ARG A 195 -9.90 5.74 -23.64
#